data_AF-A0A351KR91-F1
#
_entry.id   AF-A0A351KR91-F1
#
_cell.length_a   1.000
_cell.length_b   1.000
_cell.length_c   1.000
_cell.angle_alpha   90.00
_cell.angle_beta   90.00
_cell.angle_gamma   90.00
#
_symmetry.space_group_name_H-M   'P 1'
#
loop_
_entity.id
_entity.type
_entity.pdbx_description
1 polymer ?
#
loop_
_entity_poly.entity_id
_entity_poly.type
_entity_poly.pdbx_seq_one_letter_code
_entity_poly.pdbx_strand_id
1 'polypeptide(L)'
;RPEAEAIAVQVYARLPEGAPKPALEDPAPLSGSETVTTAFPSEQTHVYSGVLGLKANDPDYFPLVVGNHILGGSGLVSRIMEEVREKKGLAYSAFSYFLPMRVQGPYQMGLQSKNASAREATEIAIKTLREFVDKGPTDKELDAAKKNIIGGYVLRLDSNAKLIGEVAAIGFLGRPLDWLNRYTAQVEAVKREDIQRAFKARIDPDRLKTIMVGGIKPAANGGQ
;
A
#
# COMPACT_ATOMS: atom_id res chain seq x y z
N ARG A 1 4.00 -29.25 21.08
CA ARG A 1 2.76 -28.57 21.54
C ARG A 1 2.78 -28.32 23.05
N PRO A 2 2.94 -29.32 23.94
CA PRO A 2 2.94 -29.09 25.39
C PRO A 2 4.02 -28.08 25.87
N GLU A 3 5.23 -28.16 25.31
CA GLU A 3 6.31 -27.21 25.63
C GLU A 3 5.98 -25.76 25.23
N ALA A 4 5.37 -25.58 24.04
CA ALA A 4 4.98 -24.26 23.56
C ALA A 4 3.85 -23.65 24.41
N GLU A 5 2.90 -24.47 24.86
CA GLU A 5 1.85 -24.07 25.79
C GLU A 5 2.45 -23.65 27.14
N ALA A 6 3.39 -24.43 27.68
CA ALA A 6 4.09 -24.10 28.93
C ALA A 6 4.86 -22.78 28.83
N ILE A 7 5.60 -22.54 27.74
CA ILE A 7 6.33 -21.29 27.50
C ILE A 7 5.35 -20.11 27.38
N ALA A 8 4.26 -20.26 26.63
CA ALA A 8 3.26 -19.21 26.48
C ALA A 8 2.68 -18.80 27.85
N VAL A 9 2.29 -19.78 28.67
CA VAL A 9 1.80 -19.56 30.04
C VAL A 9 2.82 -18.79 30.88
N GLN A 10 4.11 -19.18 30.83
CA GLN A 10 5.16 -18.48 31.58
C GLN A 10 5.29 -17.00 31.19
N VAL A 11 5.05 -16.67 29.92
CA VAL A 11 5.13 -15.29 29.42
C VAL A 11 3.94 -14.45 29.92
N TYR A 12 2.70 -14.92 29.72
CA TYR A 12 1.53 -14.09 30.04
C TYR A 12 1.04 -14.21 31.49
N ALA A 13 1.44 -15.24 32.26
CA ALA A 13 1.01 -15.39 33.66
C ALA A 13 1.48 -14.26 34.59
N ARG A 14 2.48 -13.47 34.15
CA ARG A 14 2.97 -12.28 34.90
C ARG A 14 2.23 -10.99 34.54
N LEU A 15 1.33 -11.04 33.56
CA LEU A 15 0.57 -9.88 33.11
C LEU A 15 -0.74 -9.78 33.91
N PRO A 16 -1.21 -8.56 34.21
CA PRO A 16 -2.57 -8.38 34.70
C PRO A 16 -3.57 -8.83 33.62
N GLU A 17 -4.67 -9.48 34.03
CA GLU A 17 -5.71 -10.00 33.12
C GLU A 17 -6.26 -8.92 32.18
N GLY A 18 -6.44 -7.69 32.68
CA GLY A 18 -6.96 -6.57 31.92
C GLY A 18 -8.40 -6.81 31.42
N ALA A 19 -8.84 -5.96 30.50
CA ALA A 19 -10.11 -6.12 29.82
C ALA A 19 -9.93 -5.80 28.33
N PRO A 20 -10.71 -6.42 27.43
CA PRO A 20 -10.71 -6.06 26.02
C PRO A 20 -10.93 -4.56 25.86
N LYS A 21 -10.08 -3.91 25.06
CA LYS A 21 -10.29 -2.50 24.71
C LYS A 21 -11.51 -2.38 23.78
N PRO A 22 -12.25 -1.25 23.85
CA PRO A 22 -13.28 -0.95 22.87
C PRO A 22 -12.75 -1.05 21.45
N ALA A 23 -13.65 -1.36 20.51
CA ALA A 23 -13.31 -1.32 19.09
C ALA A 23 -12.82 0.07 18.70
N LEU A 24 -11.79 0.12 17.85
CA LEU A 24 -11.31 1.37 17.29
C LEU A 24 -12.31 1.88 16.26
N GLU A 25 -12.59 3.18 16.30
CA GLU A 25 -13.40 3.86 15.30
C GLU A 25 -12.59 4.10 14.03
N ASP A 26 -13.27 4.10 12.88
CA ASP A 26 -12.62 4.47 11.62
C ASP A 26 -12.22 5.95 11.65
N PRO A 27 -11.07 6.31 11.05
CA PRO A 27 -10.70 7.70 10.89
C PRO A 27 -11.74 8.45 10.06
N ALA A 28 -11.93 9.73 10.38
CA ALA A 28 -12.81 10.60 9.61
C ALA A 28 -12.38 10.66 8.14
N PRO A 29 -13.31 10.66 7.18
CA PRO A 29 -12.98 10.80 5.76
C PRO A 29 -12.18 12.08 5.47
N LEU A 30 -11.14 11.98 4.65
CA LEU A 30 -10.33 13.15 4.26
C LEU A 30 -11.05 14.01 3.23
N SER A 31 -11.31 15.29 3.49
CA SER A 31 -11.92 16.20 2.51
C SER A 31 -10.88 16.90 1.63
N GLY A 32 -11.18 16.99 0.33
CA GLY A 32 -10.40 17.70 -0.68
C GLY A 32 -8.98 17.16 -0.92
N SER A 33 -8.37 17.59 -2.02
CA SER A 33 -6.92 17.47 -2.21
C SER A 33 -6.17 18.54 -1.43
N GLU A 34 -4.94 18.27 -1.03
CA GLU A 34 -4.04 19.27 -0.46
C GLU A 34 -2.62 18.97 -0.88
N THR A 35 -1.84 20.00 -1.18
CA THR A 35 -0.40 19.86 -1.42
C THR A 35 0.37 20.76 -0.48
N VAL A 36 1.13 20.16 0.43
CA VAL A 36 2.03 20.87 1.34
C VAL A 36 3.45 20.72 0.80
N THR A 37 4.14 21.85 0.62
CA THR A 37 5.55 21.88 0.22
C THR A 37 6.40 22.44 1.36
N THR A 38 7.34 21.64 1.84
CA THR A 38 8.31 22.05 2.87
C THR A 38 9.69 22.19 2.24
N ALA A 39 10.24 23.40 2.32
CA ALA A 39 11.59 23.66 1.87
C ALA A 39 12.61 22.93 2.75
N PHE A 40 13.53 22.22 2.12
CA PHE A 40 14.64 21.54 2.78
C PHE A 40 15.88 21.58 1.88
N PRO A 41 17.09 21.85 2.40
CA PRO A 41 18.30 21.98 1.59
C PRO A 41 18.81 20.61 1.13
N SER A 42 18.15 20.02 0.13
CA SER A 42 18.51 18.75 -0.49
C SER A 42 18.56 18.86 -2.02
N GLU A 43 19.38 18.01 -2.64
CA GLU A 43 19.49 17.88 -4.11
C GLU A 43 18.24 17.26 -4.75
N GLN A 44 17.43 16.57 -3.95
CA GLN A 44 16.24 15.85 -4.39
C GLN A 44 15.05 16.17 -3.49
N THR A 45 13.87 16.14 -4.10
CA THR A 45 12.59 16.28 -3.41
C THR A 45 11.97 14.90 -3.21
N HIS A 46 11.57 14.62 -1.98
CA HIS A 46 10.80 13.44 -1.61
C HIS A 46 9.32 13.80 -1.65
N VAL A 47 8.52 12.95 -2.27
CA VAL A 47 7.09 13.18 -2.41
C VAL A 47 6.36 11.96 -1.88
N TYR A 48 5.34 12.21 -1.05
CA TYR A 48 4.36 11.22 -0.63
C TYR A 48 2.96 11.77 -0.89
N SER A 49 2.14 11.00 -1.59
CA SER A 49 0.71 11.30 -1.81
C SER A 49 -0.11 10.16 -1.23
N GLY A 50 -1.19 10.45 -0.51
CA GLY A 50 -1.98 9.38 0.11
C GLY A 50 -3.41 9.77 0.46
N VAL A 51 -4.19 8.73 0.74
CA VAL A 51 -5.57 8.77 1.23
C VAL A 51 -5.78 7.65 2.25
N LEU A 52 -6.97 7.60 2.87
CA LEU A 52 -7.41 6.40 3.57
C LEU A 52 -7.59 5.26 2.57
N GLY A 53 -7.05 4.08 2.91
CA GLY A 53 -7.02 2.89 2.07
C GLY A 53 -7.94 1.79 2.58
N LEU A 54 -7.36 0.71 3.12
CA LEU A 54 -8.13 -0.45 3.60
C LEU A 54 -7.82 -0.86 5.03
N LYS A 55 -8.74 -1.65 5.58
CA LYS A 55 -8.56 -2.42 6.81
C LYS A 55 -7.81 -3.72 6.52
N ALA A 56 -7.23 -4.33 7.53
CA ALA A 56 -6.58 -5.63 7.41
C ALA A 56 -7.54 -6.74 6.91
N ASN A 57 -8.77 -6.77 7.42
CA ASN A 57 -9.78 -7.79 7.11
C ASN A 57 -10.84 -7.29 6.13
N ASP A 58 -10.42 -6.40 5.23
CA ASP A 58 -11.30 -5.87 4.21
C ASP A 58 -11.77 -6.95 3.22
N PRO A 59 -13.05 -7.00 2.81
CA PRO A 59 -13.50 -7.94 1.78
C PRO A 59 -12.76 -7.74 0.45
N ASP A 60 -12.30 -6.52 0.16
CA ASP A 60 -11.58 -6.18 -1.07
C ASP A 60 -10.05 -6.30 -0.92
N TYR A 61 -9.55 -6.94 0.16
CA TYR A 61 -8.12 -7.06 0.44
C TYR A 61 -7.31 -7.61 -0.75
N PHE A 62 -7.72 -8.74 -1.32
CA PHE A 62 -6.98 -9.38 -2.41
C PHE A 62 -7.03 -8.57 -3.72
N PRO A 63 -8.20 -8.08 -4.19
CA PRO A 63 -8.25 -7.15 -5.31
C PRO A 63 -7.34 -5.93 -5.14
N LEU A 64 -7.32 -5.30 -3.97
CA LEU A 64 -6.50 -4.11 -3.71
C LEU A 64 -5.00 -4.42 -3.70
N VAL A 65 -4.58 -5.52 -3.05
CA VAL A 65 -3.17 -5.93 -2.99
C VAL A 65 -2.65 -6.36 -4.36
N VAL A 66 -3.42 -7.15 -5.12
CA VAL A 66 -3.03 -7.58 -6.48
C VAL A 66 -3.00 -6.37 -7.43
N GLY A 67 -4.01 -5.51 -7.40
CA GLY A 67 -4.03 -4.29 -8.20
C GLY A 67 -2.88 -3.35 -7.85
N ASN A 68 -2.54 -3.19 -6.57
CA ASN A 68 -1.41 -2.36 -6.15
C ASN A 68 -0.07 -2.94 -6.61
N HIS A 69 0.08 -4.27 -6.64
CA HIS A 69 1.27 -4.90 -7.20
C HIS A 69 1.50 -4.46 -8.66
N ILE A 70 0.44 -4.39 -9.47
CA ILE A 70 0.48 -3.89 -10.85
C ILE A 70 0.81 -2.38 -10.88
N LEU A 71 0.12 -1.60 -10.06
CA LEU A 71 0.22 -0.13 -10.09
C LEU A 71 1.61 0.38 -9.67
N GLY A 72 2.10 -0.05 -8.50
CA GLY A 72 3.32 0.51 -7.90
C GLY A 72 4.05 -0.41 -6.92
N GLY A 73 3.58 -1.65 -6.74
CA GLY A 73 4.10 -2.58 -5.72
C GLY A 73 5.07 -3.64 -6.23
N SER A 74 5.23 -3.82 -7.55
CA SER A 74 6.13 -4.81 -8.17
C SER A 74 7.54 -4.29 -8.46
N GLY A 75 7.90 -3.12 -7.92
CA GLY A 75 9.19 -2.48 -8.19
C GLY A 75 9.31 -2.03 -9.64
N LEU A 76 10.41 -2.39 -10.31
CA LEU A 76 10.80 -1.89 -11.64
C LEU A 76 9.76 -2.15 -12.74
N VAL A 77 8.89 -3.16 -12.58
CA VAL A 77 7.89 -3.54 -13.60
C VAL A 77 6.48 -3.03 -13.30
N SER A 78 6.33 -2.14 -12.30
CA SER A 78 5.05 -1.51 -11.99
C SER A 78 4.74 -0.35 -12.92
N ARG A 79 3.46 -0.04 -13.13
CA ARG A 79 3.04 1.07 -14.02
C ARG A 79 3.65 2.41 -13.64
N ILE A 80 3.66 2.74 -12.35
CA ILE A 80 4.23 4.01 -11.87
C ILE A 80 5.73 4.07 -12.18
N MET A 81 6.47 2.97 -12.01
CA MET A 81 7.89 2.93 -12.37
C MET A 81 8.10 3.03 -13.87
N GLU A 82 7.28 2.35 -14.68
CA GLU A 82 7.36 2.46 -16.13
C GLU A 82 7.14 3.90 -16.62
N GLU A 83 6.09 4.58 -16.13
CA GLU A 83 5.74 5.93 -16.57
C GLU A 83 6.73 7.00 -16.07
N VAL A 84 7.16 6.92 -14.80
CA VAL A 84 8.01 7.95 -14.19
C VAL A 84 9.50 7.71 -14.47
N ARG A 85 9.97 6.46 -14.37
CA ARG A 85 11.38 6.11 -14.52
C ARG A 85 11.73 5.71 -15.95
N GLU A 86 11.08 4.69 -16.51
CA GLU A 86 11.50 4.13 -17.81
C GLU A 86 11.23 5.10 -18.96
N LYS A 87 10.04 5.69 -19.02
CA LYS A 87 9.65 6.57 -20.14
C LYS A 87 10.19 7.98 -20.04
N LYS A 88 10.42 8.48 -18.81
CA LYS A 88 10.72 9.91 -18.56
C LYS A 88 12.01 10.16 -17.80
N GLY A 89 12.56 9.17 -17.09
CA GLY A 89 13.81 9.33 -16.34
C GLY A 89 13.73 10.34 -15.19
N LEU A 90 12.54 10.59 -14.63
CA LEU A 90 12.32 11.68 -13.67
C LEU A 90 12.60 11.27 -12.22
N ALA A 91 12.44 9.98 -11.90
CA ALA A 91 12.69 9.45 -10.56
C ALA A 91 13.50 8.15 -10.63
N TYR A 92 14.33 7.91 -9.61
CA TYR A 92 15.01 6.62 -9.45
C TYR A 92 14.08 5.56 -8.85
N SER A 93 13.24 5.99 -7.91
CA SER A 93 12.24 5.16 -7.25
C SER A 93 10.88 5.86 -7.30
N ALA A 94 9.85 5.06 -7.56
CA ALA A 94 8.45 5.42 -7.46
C ALA A 94 7.66 4.16 -7.09
N PHE A 95 6.66 4.28 -6.22
CA PHE A 95 5.97 3.13 -5.67
C PHE A 95 4.56 3.50 -5.19
N SER A 96 3.75 2.48 -4.91
CA SER A 96 2.52 2.61 -4.15
C SER A 96 2.31 1.42 -3.23
N TYR A 97 1.73 1.66 -2.05
CA TYR A 97 1.46 0.67 -1.04
C TYR A 97 0.13 0.94 -0.35
N PHE A 98 -0.59 -0.14 -0.09
CA PHE A 98 -1.56 -0.17 0.98
C PHE A 98 -0.88 -0.58 2.28
N LEU A 99 -1.23 0.09 3.38
CA LEU A 99 -0.76 -0.23 4.73
C LEU A 99 -1.97 -0.60 5.61
N PRO A 100 -2.44 -1.85 5.54
CA PRO A 100 -3.67 -2.27 6.22
C PRO A 100 -3.49 -2.26 7.74
N MET A 101 -4.46 -1.69 8.45
CA MET A 101 -4.50 -1.63 9.91
C MET A 101 -5.80 -2.23 10.46
N ARG A 102 -6.00 -2.24 11.79
CA ARG A 102 -7.27 -2.71 12.40
C ARG A 102 -8.47 -1.89 11.95
N VAL A 103 -8.26 -0.57 11.79
CA VAL A 103 -9.17 0.38 11.13
C VAL A 103 -8.60 0.77 9.77
N GLN A 104 -9.27 1.64 9.02
CA GLN A 104 -8.76 2.07 7.72
C GLN A 104 -7.33 2.64 7.84
N GLY A 105 -6.37 1.91 7.29
CA GLY A 105 -4.99 2.34 7.18
C GLY A 105 -4.74 3.09 5.88
N PRO A 106 -3.59 3.75 5.71
CA PRO A 106 -3.34 4.58 4.55
C PRO A 106 -3.07 3.77 3.28
N TYR A 107 -3.53 4.31 2.15
CA TYR A 107 -2.92 4.09 0.84
C TYR A 107 -1.92 5.23 0.61
N GLN A 108 -0.70 4.89 0.19
CA GLN A 108 0.31 5.89 -0.12
C GLN A 108 1.05 5.54 -1.40
N MET A 109 1.41 6.57 -2.15
CA MET A 109 2.33 6.53 -3.26
C MET A 109 3.48 7.49 -2.97
N GLY A 110 4.68 7.14 -3.42
CA GLY A 110 5.85 7.94 -3.15
C GLY A 110 6.86 7.87 -4.27
N LEU A 111 7.65 8.93 -4.40
CA LEU A 111 8.75 9.02 -5.35
C LEU A 111 9.83 9.97 -4.84
N GLN A 112 11.01 9.84 -5.43
CA GLN A 112 12.15 10.73 -5.18
C GLN A 112 12.72 11.20 -6.53
N SER A 113 12.74 12.51 -6.73
CA SER A 113 13.09 13.15 -8.00
C SER A 113 14.03 14.34 -7.78
N LYS A 114 14.75 14.77 -8.83
CA LYS A 114 15.43 16.06 -8.83
C LYS A 114 14.43 17.18 -8.54
N ASN A 115 14.87 18.23 -7.84
CA ASN A 115 13.99 19.33 -7.43
C ASN A 115 13.21 19.96 -8.60
N ALA A 116 13.86 20.12 -9.76
CA ALA A 116 13.25 20.72 -10.94
C ALA A 116 12.14 19.86 -11.58
N SER A 117 12.22 18.53 -11.46
CA SER A 117 11.26 17.58 -12.07
C SER A 117 10.27 16.98 -11.07
N ALA A 118 10.33 17.36 -9.79
CA ALA A 118 9.53 16.72 -8.74
C ALA A 118 8.02 16.92 -8.94
N ARG A 119 7.58 18.11 -9.40
CA ARG A 119 6.17 18.36 -9.70
C ARG A 119 5.69 17.51 -10.88
N GLU A 120 6.44 17.53 -11.98
CA GLU A 120 6.13 16.74 -13.18
C GLU A 120 6.06 15.24 -12.86
N ALA A 121 7.04 14.70 -12.12
CA ALA A 121 7.05 13.30 -11.70
C ALA A 121 5.80 12.94 -10.87
N THR A 122 5.39 13.84 -9.98
CA THR A 122 4.20 13.67 -9.13
C THR A 122 2.92 13.68 -9.96
N GLU A 123 2.80 14.62 -10.89
CA GLU A 123 1.65 14.71 -11.79
C GLU A 123 1.50 13.46 -12.66
N ILE A 124 2.61 12.91 -13.17
CA ILE A 124 2.61 11.66 -13.93
C ILE A 124 2.19 10.47 -13.06
N ALA A 125 2.69 10.37 -11.82
CA ALA A 125 2.29 9.30 -10.91
C ALA A 125 0.78 9.37 -10.56
N ILE A 126 0.25 10.56 -10.28
CA ILE A 126 -1.17 10.77 -9.99
C ILE A 126 -2.03 10.50 -11.23
N LYS A 127 -1.60 10.93 -12.41
CA LYS A 127 -2.27 10.62 -13.68
C LYS A 127 -2.34 9.11 -13.90
N THR A 128 -1.24 8.41 -13.67
CA THR A 128 -1.17 6.94 -13.80
C THR A 128 -2.14 6.25 -12.83
N LEU A 129 -2.22 6.71 -11.58
CA LEU A 129 -3.23 6.25 -10.63
C LEU A 129 -4.65 6.52 -11.12
N ARG A 130 -4.93 7.73 -11.60
CA ARG A 130 -6.27 8.10 -12.10
C ARG A 130 -6.71 7.20 -13.24
N GLU A 131 -5.81 6.95 -14.19
CA GLU A 131 -6.07 6.01 -15.30
C GLU A 131 -6.25 4.57 -14.82
N PHE A 132 -5.49 4.12 -13.81
CA PHE A 132 -5.64 2.80 -13.22
C PHE A 132 -6.96 2.64 -12.46
N VAL A 133 -7.38 3.64 -11.68
CA VAL A 133 -8.68 3.65 -11.01
C VAL A 133 -9.81 3.63 -12.04
N ASP A 134 -9.69 4.41 -13.11
CA ASP A 134 -10.73 4.49 -14.14
C ASP A 134 -10.85 3.20 -14.95
N LYS A 135 -9.73 2.66 -15.45
CA LYS A 135 -9.72 1.57 -16.46
C LYS A 135 -9.37 0.20 -15.89
N GLY A 136 -8.71 0.14 -14.74
CA GLY A 136 -8.18 -1.09 -14.17
C GLY A 136 -6.93 -1.64 -14.90
N PRO A 137 -6.48 -2.86 -14.51
CA PRO A 137 -5.39 -3.54 -15.18
C PRO A 137 -5.82 -4.19 -16.51
N THR A 138 -4.86 -4.48 -17.38
CA THR A 138 -5.04 -5.40 -18.51
C THR A 138 -4.95 -6.86 -18.07
N ASP A 139 -5.42 -7.80 -18.89
CA ASP A 139 -5.34 -9.23 -18.57
C ASP A 139 -3.89 -9.71 -18.45
N LYS A 140 -3.00 -9.19 -19.33
CA LYS A 140 -1.56 -9.48 -19.27
C LYS A 140 -0.92 -9.03 -17.95
N GLU A 141 -1.29 -7.85 -17.45
CA GLU A 141 -0.77 -7.35 -16.17
C GLU A 141 -1.31 -8.14 -14.99
N LEU A 142 -2.59 -8.53 -15.03
CA LEU A 142 -3.18 -9.38 -13.99
C LEU A 142 -2.49 -10.74 -13.93
N ASP A 143 -2.27 -11.38 -15.08
CA ASP A 143 -1.58 -12.67 -15.17
C ASP A 143 -0.14 -12.58 -14.65
N ALA A 144 0.59 -11.52 -15.03
CA ALA A 144 1.95 -11.30 -14.57
C ALA A 144 2.00 -11.07 -13.05
N ALA A 145 1.07 -10.27 -12.50
CA ALA A 145 1.00 -10.02 -11.07
C ALA A 145 0.67 -11.28 -10.27
N LYS A 146 -0.31 -12.08 -10.71
CA LYS A 146 -0.64 -13.36 -10.06
C LYS A 146 0.56 -14.29 -10.04
N LYS A 147 1.23 -14.49 -11.19
CA LYS A 147 2.43 -15.33 -11.29
C LYS A 147 3.53 -14.86 -10.35
N ASN A 148 3.78 -13.55 -10.26
CA ASN A 148 4.80 -13.00 -9.37
C ASN A 148 4.44 -13.21 -7.90
N ILE A 149 3.23 -12.85 -7.49
CA ILE A 149 2.79 -12.95 -6.08
C ILE A 149 2.75 -14.42 -5.63
N ILE A 150 2.19 -15.31 -6.44
CA ILE A 150 2.08 -16.73 -6.12
C ILE A 150 3.47 -17.39 -6.14
N GLY A 151 4.28 -17.15 -7.17
CA GLY A 151 5.62 -17.70 -7.29
C GLY A 151 6.58 -17.21 -6.20
N GLY A 152 6.42 -15.96 -5.75
CA GLY A 152 7.20 -15.37 -4.66
C GLY A 152 6.70 -15.73 -3.26
N TYR A 153 5.52 -16.33 -3.12
CA TYR A 153 4.90 -16.56 -1.80
C TYR A 153 5.74 -17.47 -0.90
N VAL A 154 6.41 -18.49 -1.47
CA VAL A 154 7.28 -19.40 -0.70
C VAL A 154 8.45 -18.64 -0.07
N LEU A 155 9.03 -17.67 -0.77
CA LEU A 155 10.13 -16.83 -0.25
C LEU A 155 9.67 -15.92 0.90
N ARG A 156 8.36 -15.67 1.02
CA ARG A 156 7.78 -14.96 2.16
C ARG A 156 7.74 -15.81 3.43
N LEU A 157 7.87 -17.14 3.31
CA LEU A 157 7.76 -18.10 4.43
C LEU A 157 9.05 -18.91 4.65
N ASP A 158 10.14 -18.59 3.94
CA ASP A 158 11.37 -19.39 3.85
C ASP A 158 12.25 -19.43 5.11
N SER A 159 11.88 -18.73 6.18
CA SER A 159 12.63 -18.71 7.43
C SER A 159 11.71 -18.64 8.63
N ASN A 160 12.19 -19.16 9.77
CA ASN A 160 11.45 -19.11 11.04
C ASN A 160 11.05 -17.69 11.42
N ALA A 161 11.92 -16.71 11.18
CA ALA A 161 11.67 -15.30 11.47
C ALA A 161 10.54 -14.71 10.61
N LYS A 162 10.49 -15.06 9.32
CA LYS A 162 9.39 -14.62 8.44
C LYS A 162 8.08 -15.34 8.78
N LEU A 163 8.14 -16.66 8.97
CA LEU A 163 6.97 -17.47 9.31
C LEU A 163 6.33 -17.01 10.63
N ILE A 164 7.12 -16.76 11.67
CA ILE A 164 6.58 -16.28 12.95
C ILE A 164 5.96 -14.89 12.81
N GLY A 165 6.50 -14.02 11.96
CA GLY A 165 5.92 -12.72 11.65
C GLY A 165 4.53 -12.83 11.01
N GLU A 166 4.36 -13.73 10.04
CA GLU A 166 3.07 -13.98 9.40
C GLU A 166 2.05 -14.61 10.35
N VAL A 167 2.46 -15.60 11.15
CA VAL A 167 1.59 -16.25 12.16
C VAL A 167 1.17 -15.26 13.25
N ALA A 168 2.09 -14.42 13.72
CA ALA A 168 1.79 -13.36 14.67
C ALA A 168 0.78 -12.36 14.09
N ALA A 169 0.93 -11.97 12.82
CA ALA A 169 -0.01 -11.08 12.16
C ALA A 169 -1.41 -11.70 12.01
N ILE A 170 -1.51 -13.00 11.72
CA ILE A 170 -2.79 -13.73 11.68
C ILE A 170 -3.50 -13.63 13.03
N GLY A 171 -2.81 -13.95 14.12
CA GLY A 171 -3.38 -13.85 15.47
C GLY A 171 -3.73 -12.42 15.86
N PHE A 172 -2.84 -11.47 15.62
CA PHE A 172 -3.00 -10.07 16.02
C PHE A 172 -4.13 -9.34 15.27
N LEU A 173 -4.35 -9.71 14.01
CA LEU A 173 -5.39 -9.14 13.15
C LEU A 173 -6.67 -9.98 13.14
N GLY A 174 -6.71 -11.13 13.83
CA GLY A 174 -7.87 -12.01 13.88
C GLY A 174 -8.21 -12.63 12.52
N ARG A 175 -7.19 -12.95 11.70
CA ARG A 175 -7.39 -13.62 10.41
C ARG A 175 -7.74 -15.10 10.63
N PRO A 176 -8.41 -15.76 9.67
CA PRO A 176 -8.60 -17.20 9.69
C PRO A 176 -7.28 -17.96 9.83
N LEU A 177 -7.26 -19.05 10.62
CA LEU A 177 -6.03 -19.82 10.88
C LEU A 177 -5.48 -20.53 9.62
N ASP A 178 -6.31 -20.71 8.60
CA ASP A 178 -5.94 -21.27 7.30
C ASP A 178 -5.49 -20.19 6.29
N TRP A 179 -5.27 -18.94 6.73
CA TRP A 179 -4.91 -17.81 5.88
C TRP A 179 -3.71 -18.09 4.98
N LEU A 180 -2.64 -18.69 5.53
CA LEU A 180 -1.43 -19.00 4.75
C LEU A 180 -1.72 -20.02 3.65
N ASN A 181 -2.56 -21.02 3.93
CA ASN A 181 -2.90 -22.08 2.98
C ASN A 181 -3.79 -21.56 1.84
N ARG A 182 -4.67 -20.60 2.14
CA ARG A 182 -5.62 -20.04 1.17
C ARG A 182 -5.08 -18.84 0.40
N TYR A 183 -3.97 -18.25 0.83
CA TYR A 183 -3.47 -16.99 0.28
C TYR A 183 -3.29 -17.02 -1.25
N THR A 184 -2.59 -18.03 -1.77
CA THR A 184 -2.33 -18.15 -3.21
C THR A 184 -3.61 -18.40 -4.01
N ALA A 185 -4.52 -19.22 -3.49
CA ALA A 185 -5.83 -19.46 -4.11
C ALA A 185 -6.69 -18.20 -4.16
N GLN A 186 -6.64 -17.36 -3.12
CA GLN A 186 -7.34 -16.07 -3.09
C GLN A 186 -6.77 -15.08 -4.09
N VAL A 187 -5.43 -15.04 -4.23
CA VAL A 187 -4.76 -14.24 -5.28
C VAL A 187 -5.16 -14.72 -6.68
N GLU A 188 -5.18 -16.04 -6.89
CA GLU A 188 -5.54 -16.64 -8.18
C GLU A 188 -6.99 -16.34 -8.57
N ALA A 189 -7.91 -16.27 -7.60
CA ALA A 189 -9.32 -15.99 -7.83
C ALA A 189 -9.62 -14.52 -8.22
N VAL A 190 -8.69 -13.58 -8.02
CA VAL A 190 -8.92 -12.16 -8.31
C VAL A 190 -9.19 -11.92 -9.80
N LYS A 191 -10.24 -11.17 -10.12
CA LYS A 191 -10.56 -10.73 -11.48
C LYS A 191 -10.24 -9.26 -11.68
N ARG A 192 -10.06 -8.84 -12.94
CA ARG A 192 -9.80 -7.44 -13.30
C ARG A 192 -10.92 -6.52 -12.82
N GLU A 193 -12.16 -6.96 -12.98
CA GLU A 193 -13.35 -6.18 -12.62
C GLU A 193 -13.41 -5.96 -11.09
N ASP A 194 -12.97 -6.95 -10.30
CA ASP A 194 -12.86 -6.80 -8.85
C ASP A 194 -11.82 -5.76 -8.46
N ILE A 195 -10.67 -5.74 -9.16
CA ILE A 195 -9.62 -4.74 -8.94
C ILE A 195 -10.14 -3.35 -9.25
N GLN A 196 -10.72 -3.15 -10.43
CA GLN A 196 -11.24 -1.84 -10.85
C GLN A 196 -12.32 -1.35 -9.88
N ARG A 197 -13.29 -2.22 -9.53
CA ARG A 197 -14.35 -1.89 -8.57
C ARG A 197 -13.76 -1.51 -7.21
N ALA A 198 -12.84 -2.31 -6.67
CA ALA A 198 -12.23 -2.06 -5.37
C ALA A 198 -11.44 -0.75 -5.35
N PHE A 199 -10.65 -0.48 -6.40
CA PHE A 199 -9.92 0.78 -6.52
C PHE A 199 -10.86 1.99 -6.62
N LYS A 200 -11.91 1.93 -7.45
CA LYS A 200 -12.93 3.00 -7.52
C LYS A 200 -13.63 3.25 -6.19
N ALA A 201 -13.86 2.20 -5.41
CA ALA A 201 -14.51 2.33 -4.11
C ALA A 201 -13.61 2.93 -3.02
N ARG A 202 -12.29 2.80 -3.13
CA ARG A 202 -11.34 3.16 -2.05
C ARG A 202 -10.43 4.33 -2.36
N ILE A 203 -10.08 4.52 -3.62
CA ILE A 203 -9.10 5.51 -4.02
C ILE A 203 -9.77 6.56 -4.88
N ASP A 204 -9.86 7.76 -4.32
CA ASP A 204 -10.22 8.97 -5.06
C ASP A 204 -8.93 9.76 -5.35
N PRO A 205 -8.44 9.75 -6.61
CA PRO A 205 -7.23 10.46 -6.99
C PRO A 205 -7.32 11.98 -6.74
N ASP A 206 -8.53 12.55 -6.70
CA ASP A 206 -8.75 13.98 -6.54
C ASP A 206 -8.82 14.40 -5.06
N ARG A 207 -8.65 13.44 -4.13
CA ARG A 207 -8.60 13.68 -2.67
C ARG A 207 -7.24 13.35 -2.07
N LEU A 208 -6.22 13.12 -2.89
CA LEU A 208 -4.87 12.87 -2.41
C LEU A 208 -4.34 14.04 -1.58
N LYS A 209 -3.80 13.71 -0.41
CA LYS A 209 -2.97 14.60 0.39
C LYS A 209 -1.52 14.37 -0.01
N THR A 210 -0.88 15.40 -0.55
CA THR A 210 0.47 15.36 -1.11
C THR A 210 1.41 16.19 -0.25
N ILE A 211 2.49 15.57 0.22
CA ILE A 211 3.57 16.22 0.94
C ILE A 211 4.83 16.15 0.09
N MET A 212 5.45 17.31 -0.15
CA MET A 212 6.71 17.44 -0.88
C MET A 212 7.76 18.06 0.04
N VAL A 213 8.90 17.40 0.22
CA VAL A 213 10.00 17.90 1.06
C VAL A 213 11.30 17.90 0.26
N GLY A 214 11.90 19.07 0.07
CA GLY A 214 13.19 19.21 -0.63
C GLY A 214 13.47 20.63 -1.10
N GLY A 215 14.41 20.78 -2.03
CA GLY A 215 14.77 22.08 -2.62
C GLY A 215 13.76 22.63 -3.63
N ILE A 216 12.51 22.14 -3.58
CA ILE A 216 11.40 22.60 -4.40
C ILE A 216 10.85 23.92 -3.85
N LYS A 217 10.64 24.90 -4.73
CA LYS A 217 9.96 26.14 -4.34
C LYS A 217 8.46 25.85 -4.13
N PRO A 218 7.84 26.39 -3.06
CA PRO A 218 6.39 26.40 -2.95
C PRO A 218 5.76 26.97 -4.22
N ALA A 219 4.61 26.42 -4.64
CA ALA A 219 3.86 27.04 -5.72
C ALA A 219 3.52 28.48 -5.29
N ALA A 220 3.63 29.45 -6.20
CA ALA A 220 3.16 30.79 -5.92
C ALA A 220 1.67 30.68 -5.57
N ASN A 221 1.27 31.07 -4.36
CA ASN A 221 -0.11 30.99 -3.91
C ASN A 221 -1.00 31.70 -4.93
N GLY A 222 -1.77 30.94 -5.71
CA GLY A 222 -2.94 31.45 -6.39
C GLY A 222 -3.94 31.75 -5.29
N GLY A 223 -4.04 33.02 -4.91
CA GLY A 223 -4.98 33.46 -3.89
C GLY A 223 -6.40 33.06 -4.24
N GLN A 224 -7.09 32.49 -3.25
CA GLN A 224 -8.52 32.67 -3.02
C GLN A 224 -8.69 33.04 -1.55
#